data_AF-A0A960AXC5-F1
#
_entry.id   AF-A0A960AXC5-F1
#
_cell.length_a   1.000
_cell.length_b   1.000
_cell.length_c   1.000
_cell.angle_alpha   90.00
_cell.angle_beta   90.00
_cell.angle_gamma   90.00
#
_symmetry.space_group_name_H-M   'P 1'
#
loop_
_entity.id
_entity.type
_entity.pdbx_description
1 polymer ?
#
loop_
_entity_poly.entity_id
_entity_poly.type
_entity_poly.pdbx_seq_one_letter_code
_entity_poly.pdbx_strand_id
1 'polypeptide(L)'
;MSVAACGGRPAPTTHNAADVHVSARSSQIRSDAAALFFSWYGTDRDRAAAEIIVAHELNGAAGECMTLEGYPLDWTEAIQNAAPVDPLGPSIWTNEPMGRIFSAPYLAGADFLRAEQEMNAGDSDAGRAEASNACRKQAPAVGDKEIDAIRHPRGQEKLMSAWRDGLRAATSEFGTYDDYQTCIDTQDVPRVGDEPVTAENFYWRLRRYAPTAADMPSHKSPHGSSTWQEFLDLESQWLSADWACRADTYEAAMSRVPAFLDEFATEHADQIAGLQASWHDTRRKAAKLI
;
A
#
# COMPACT_ATOMS: atom_id res chain seq x y z
N MET A 1 22.65 -28.91 -21.77
CA MET A 1 21.52 -29.66 -21.21
C MET A 1 20.25 -28.98 -21.67
N SER A 2 19.33 -29.76 -22.24
CA SER A 2 18.19 -29.30 -23.05
C SER A 2 17.06 -28.80 -22.15
N VAL A 3 16.57 -27.57 -22.42
CA VAL A 3 15.38 -27.00 -21.78
C VAL A 3 14.18 -27.73 -22.35
N ALA A 4 13.45 -28.44 -21.48
CA ALA A 4 12.31 -29.25 -21.84
C ALA A 4 11.11 -28.39 -22.25
N ALA A 5 10.33 -28.92 -23.18
CA ALA A 5 9.17 -28.31 -23.83
C ALA A 5 8.00 -28.03 -22.86
N CYS A 6 7.45 -26.81 -22.92
CA CYS A 6 6.15 -26.46 -22.35
C CYS A 6 5.04 -27.12 -23.19
N GLY A 7 4.56 -28.28 -22.75
CA GLY A 7 3.36 -28.91 -23.29
C GLY A 7 2.12 -28.13 -22.87
N GLY A 8 1.34 -27.68 -23.86
CA GLY A 8 0.10 -26.94 -23.65
C GLY A 8 -0.90 -27.68 -22.77
N ARG A 9 -1.25 -27.07 -21.63
CA ARG A 9 -2.41 -27.45 -20.83
C ARG A 9 -3.64 -26.66 -21.33
N PRO A 10 -4.80 -27.31 -21.50
CA PRO A 10 -6.03 -26.61 -21.85
C PRO A 10 -6.46 -25.66 -20.71
N ALA A 11 -7.02 -24.51 -21.10
CA ALA A 11 -7.48 -23.47 -20.18
C ALA A 11 -8.57 -24.00 -19.22
N PRO A 12 -8.44 -23.81 -17.89
CA PRO A 12 -9.46 -24.22 -16.95
C PRO A 12 -10.65 -23.25 -16.99
N THR A 13 -11.78 -23.72 -17.49
CA THR A 13 -13.10 -23.09 -17.37
C THR A 13 -13.68 -23.39 -15.99
N THR A 14 -13.36 -22.53 -15.01
CA THR A 14 -14.12 -22.14 -13.81
C THR A 14 -13.15 -21.42 -12.88
N HIS A 15 -13.42 -20.14 -12.56
CA HIS A 15 -12.64 -19.35 -11.60
C HIS A 15 -12.88 -19.84 -10.17
N ASN A 16 -12.52 -21.08 -9.87
CA ASN A 16 -12.17 -21.43 -8.51
C ASN A 16 -10.85 -20.72 -8.25
N ALA A 17 -10.80 -19.86 -7.24
CA ALA A 17 -9.54 -19.38 -6.69
C ALA A 17 -8.65 -20.61 -6.54
N ALA A 18 -7.60 -20.74 -7.36
CA ALA A 18 -6.69 -21.86 -7.26
C ALA A 18 -6.22 -21.88 -5.81
N ASP A 19 -6.32 -23.02 -5.12
CA ASP A 19 -5.90 -23.13 -3.73
C ASP A 19 -4.43 -22.70 -3.64
N VAL A 20 -4.20 -21.49 -3.13
CA VAL A 20 -2.86 -20.92 -2.96
C VAL A 20 -2.20 -21.68 -1.84
N HIS A 21 -1.42 -22.68 -2.20
CA HIS A 21 -0.67 -23.47 -1.24
C HIS A 21 0.71 -22.86 -1.02
N VAL A 22 0.89 -22.22 0.13
CA VAL A 22 2.19 -21.72 0.61
C VAL A 22 2.67 -22.62 1.74
N SER A 23 3.92 -23.07 1.70
CA SER A 23 4.48 -23.88 2.76
C SER A 23 4.57 -23.10 4.08
N ALA A 24 4.44 -23.79 5.22
CA ALA A 24 4.63 -23.19 6.54
C ALA A 24 6.01 -22.51 6.68
N ARG A 25 7.03 -23.03 5.98
CA ARG A 25 8.37 -22.44 5.94
C ARG A 25 8.33 -21.08 5.25
N SER A 26 7.73 -20.96 4.07
CA SER A 26 7.61 -19.68 3.36
C SER A 26 6.75 -18.68 4.12
N SER A 27 5.70 -19.13 4.81
CA SER A 27 4.93 -18.27 5.72
C SER A 27 5.80 -17.72 6.87
N GLN A 28 6.64 -18.55 7.49
CA GLN A 28 7.57 -18.11 8.54
C GLN A 28 8.57 -17.08 7.99
N ILE A 29 9.15 -17.34 6.81
CA ILE A 29 10.11 -16.42 6.18
C ILE A 29 9.45 -15.06 5.86
N ARG A 30 8.19 -15.04 5.40
CA ARG A 30 7.43 -13.79 5.24
C ARG A 30 7.27 -13.06 6.58
N SER A 31 6.93 -13.78 7.64
CA SER A 31 6.79 -13.19 8.98
C SER A 31 8.11 -12.58 9.48
N ASP A 32 9.24 -13.27 9.27
CA ASP A 32 10.55 -12.79 9.69
C ASP A 32 10.97 -11.56 8.87
N ALA A 33 10.74 -11.58 7.55
CA ALA A 33 10.97 -10.44 6.67
C ALA A 33 10.11 -9.24 7.08
N ALA A 34 8.84 -9.46 7.40
CA ALA A 34 7.94 -8.41 7.87
C ALA A 34 8.39 -7.82 9.20
N ALA A 35 8.79 -8.65 10.16
CA ALA A 35 9.31 -8.20 11.45
C ALA A 35 10.54 -7.31 11.27
N LEU A 36 11.52 -7.73 10.45
CA LEU A 36 12.71 -6.93 10.17
C LEU A 36 12.37 -5.64 9.41
N PHE A 37 11.59 -5.73 8.33
CA PHE A 37 11.21 -4.58 7.51
C PHE A 37 10.48 -3.51 8.31
N PHE A 38 9.42 -3.89 9.03
CA PHE A 38 8.63 -2.94 9.80
C PHE A 38 9.35 -2.41 11.04
N SER A 39 10.45 -3.05 11.46
CA SER A 39 11.28 -2.51 12.54
C SER A 39 11.91 -1.15 12.18
N TRP A 40 12.19 -0.89 10.89
CA TRP A 40 12.76 0.38 10.43
C TRP A 40 11.81 1.16 9.50
N TYR A 41 10.98 0.47 8.72
CA TYR A 41 10.00 1.12 7.85
C TYR A 41 8.83 1.75 8.62
N GLY A 42 8.59 1.27 9.84
CA GLY A 42 7.48 1.66 10.70
C GLY A 42 6.30 0.71 10.55
N THR A 43 5.74 0.29 11.68
CA THR A 43 4.51 -0.50 11.74
C THR A 43 3.29 0.33 11.33
N ASP A 44 2.13 -0.29 11.16
CA ASP A 44 0.87 0.45 10.91
C ASP A 44 0.58 1.48 12.00
N ARG A 45 0.94 1.18 13.25
CA ARG A 45 0.80 2.13 14.37
C ARG A 45 1.75 3.31 14.25
N ASP A 46 2.97 3.09 13.76
CA ASP A 46 3.96 4.15 13.57
C ASP A 46 3.54 5.10 12.45
N ARG A 47 3.07 4.53 11.34
CA ARG A 47 2.63 5.28 10.17
C ARG A 47 1.30 5.99 10.45
N ALA A 48 0.36 5.38 11.17
CA ALA A 48 -0.84 6.06 11.65
C ALA A 48 -0.51 7.22 12.60
N ALA A 49 0.50 7.07 13.48
CA ALA A 49 0.96 8.18 14.31
C ALA A 49 1.56 9.32 13.48
N ALA A 50 2.29 9.03 12.40
CA ALA A 50 2.75 10.06 11.48
C ALA A 50 1.57 10.80 10.82
N GLU A 51 0.53 10.08 10.38
CA GLU A 51 -0.66 10.71 9.77
C GLU A 51 -1.47 11.56 10.76
N ILE A 52 -1.49 11.23 12.07
CA ILE A 52 -2.05 12.12 13.11
C ILE A 52 -1.31 13.45 13.13
N ILE A 53 0.03 13.41 13.15
CA ILE A 53 0.85 14.63 13.17
C ILE A 53 0.61 15.42 11.89
N VAL A 54 0.64 14.77 10.72
CA VAL A 54 0.38 15.42 9.42
C VAL A 54 -1.00 16.08 9.39
N ALA A 55 -2.06 15.37 9.81
CA ALA A 55 -3.41 15.91 9.84
C ALA A 55 -3.51 17.15 10.74
N HIS A 56 -2.89 17.11 11.92
CA HIS A 56 -2.85 18.24 12.84
C HIS A 56 -2.03 19.42 12.30
N GLU A 57 -0.84 19.18 11.74
CA GLU A 57 0.00 20.23 11.16
C GLU A 57 -0.70 20.94 9.99
N LEU A 58 -1.47 20.20 9.18
CA LEU A 58 -2.21 20.77 8.05
C LEU A 58 -3.52 21.45 8.46
N ASN A 59 -4.24 20.92 9.46
CA ASN A 59 -5.62 21.31 9.72
C ASN A 59 -5.92 21.76 11.16
N GLY A 60 -5.05 21.51 12.13
CA GLY A 60 -5.30 21.77 13.55
C GLY A 60 -5.59 23.24 13.84
N ALA A 61 -4.68 24.14 13.45
CA ALA A 61 -4.86 25.58 13.64
C ALA A 61 -6.08 26.14 12.88
N ALA A 62 -6.33 25.63 11.66
CA ALA A 62 -7.50 26.02 10.88
C ALA A 62 -8.79 25.52 11.55
N GLY A 63 -8.80 24.31 12.10
CA GLY A 63 -9.94 23.72 12.82
C GLY A 63 -10.27 24.46 14.12
N GLU A 64 -9.26 24.88 14.88
CA GLU A 64 -9.41 25.74 16.06
C GLU A 64 -10.06 27.09 15.68
N CYS A 65 -9.54 27.76 14.65
CA CYS A 65 -10.11 29.00 14.14
C CYS A 65 -11.56 28.83 13.66
N MET A 66 -11.83 27.78 12.87
CA MET A 66 -13.16 27.47 12.37
C MET A 66 -14.17 27.23 13.51
N THR A 67 -13.73 26.60 14.59
CA THR A 67 -14.55 26.42 15.81
C THR A 67 -14.90 27.75 16.46
N LEU A 68 -13.97 28.71 16.50
CA LEU A 68 -14.23 30.06 17.04
C LEU A 68 -15.20 30.87 16.17
N GLU A 69 -15.18 30.66 14.85
CA GLU A 69 -16.12 31.25 13.89
C GLU A 69 -17.51 30.59 13.91
N GLY A 70 -17.72 29.58 14.77
CA GLY A 70 -19.00 28.87 14.90
C GLY A 70 -19.21 27.74 13.87
N TYR A 71 -18.16 27.37 13.14
CA TYR A 71 -18.17 26.33 12.12
C TYR A 71 -17.19 25.21 12.50
N PRO A 72 -17.46 24.41 13.55
CA PRO A 72 -16.51 23.40 14.02
C PRO A 72 -16.07 22.47 12.89
N LEU A 73 -14.77 22.27 12.80
CA LEU A 73 -14.12 21.38 11.83
C LEU A 73 -13.27 20.40 12.62
N ASP A 74 -13.65 19.12 12.59
CA ASP A 74 -12.86 18.07 13.20
C ASP A 74 -11.70 17.69 12.29
N TRP A 75 -10.50 18.17 12.63
CA TRP A 75 -9.28 17.87 11.86
C TRP A 75 -8.93 16.38 11.90
N THR A 76 -9.43 15.61 12.87
CA THR A 76 -9.12 14.18 12.98
C THR A 76 -9.75 13.37 11.85
N GLU A 77 -10.80 13.89 11.21
CA GLU A 77 -11.40 13.31 10.00
C GLU A 77 -10.44 13.35 8.80
N ALA A 78 -9.39 14.18 8.86
CA ALA A 78 -8.34 14.24 7.84
C ALA A 78 -7.20 13.23 8.07
N ILE A 79 -7.26 12.40 9.11
CA ILE A 79 -6.25 11.35 9.35
C ILE A 79 -6.41 10.25 8.30
N GLN A 80 -5.36 10.03 7.53
CA GLN A 80 -5.30 8.92 6.57
C GLN A 80 -4.81 7.65 7.28
N ASN A 81 -5.43 6.50 7.00
CA ASN A 81 -4.84 5.24 7.46
C ASN A 81 -3.64 4.90 6.58
N ALA A 82 -2.61 4.34 7.19
CA ALA A 82 -1.44 3.87 6.46
C ALA A 82 -1.84 2.71 5.52
N ALA A 83 -1.54 2.87 4.23
CA ALA A 83 -1.74 1.78 3.27
C ALA A 83 -0.86 0.57 3.64
N PRO A 84 -1.35 -0.68 3.49
CA PRO A 84 -0.51 -1.84 3.71
C PRO A 84 0.63 -1.87 2.70
N VAL A 85 1.75 -2.45 3.12
CA VAL A 85 2.97 -2.57 2.31
C VAL A 85 3.44 -4.00 2.40
N ASP A 86 3.70 -4.63 1.25
CA ASP A 86 4.30 -5.96 1.21
C ASP A 86 5.84 -5.83 1.35
N PRO A 87 6.43 -6.30 2.46
CA PRO A 87 7.89 -6.23 2.67
C PRO A 87 8.68 -6.93 1.58
N LEU A 88 8.12 -7.97 0.97
CA LEU A 88 8.75 -8.75 -0.09
C LEU A 88 8.30 -8.33 -1.50
N GLY A 89 7.42 -7.33 -1.57
CA GLY A 89 6.91 -6.68 -2.80
C GLY A 89 7.97 -6.17 -3.79
N PRO A 90 9.19 -5.79 -3.36
CA PRO A 90 10.21 -5.32 -4.30
C PRO A 90 10.74 -6.38 -5.28
N SER A 91 10.52 -7.68 -5.02
CA SER A 91 10.86 -8.77 -5.94
C SER A 91 9.63 -9.58 -6.34
N ILE A 92 9.36 -9.62 -7.65
CA ILE A 92 8.24 -10.35 -8.26
C ILE A 92 8.13 -11.80 -7.79
N TRP A 93 9.25 -12.45 -7.49
CA TRP A 93 9.31 -13.85 -7.10
C TRP A 93 8.91 -14.12 -5.64
N THR A 94 8.91 -13.08 -4.79
CA THR A 94 8.62 -13.19 -3.34
C THR A 94 7.39 -12.39 -2.90
N ASN A 95 6.75 -11.68 -3.83
CA ASN A 95 5.51 -10.94 -3.60
C ASN A 95 4.45 -11.79 -2.88
N GLU A 96 3.59 -11.15 -2.12
CA GLU A 96 2.48 -11.79 -1.41
C GLU A 96 1.58 -12.58 -2.37
N PRO A 97 1.42 -13.89 -2.18
CA PRO A 97 0.46 -14.69 -2.94
C PRO A 97 -0.95 -14.11 -2.78
N MET A 98 -1.56 -13.72 -3.89
CA MET A 98 -2.88 -13.07 -3.91
C MET A 98 -2.99 -11.81 -3.03
N GLY A 99 -1.87 -11.11 -2.77
CA GLY A 99 -1.88 -9.87 -2.00
C GLY A 99 -2.64 -8.78 -2.76
N ARG A 100 -3.67 -8.21 -2.13
CA ARG A 100 -4.53 -7.17 -2.73
C ARG A 100 -3.81 -5.81 -2.80
N ILE A 101 -2.85 -5.70 -3.71
CA ILE A 101 -1.98 -4.51 -3.84
C ILE A 101 -2.70 -3.29 -4.44
N PHE A 102 -3.83 -3.49 -5.15
CA PHE A 102 -4.52 -2.40 -5.82
C PHE A 102 -5.69 -1.88 -5.01
N SER A 103 -6.49 -2.76 -4.41
CA SER A 103 -7.68 -2.36 -3.64
C SER A 103 -7.34 -1.89 -2.22
N ALA A 104 -6.26 -2.40 -1.62
CA ALA A 104 -5.94 -2.08 -0.23
C ALA A 104 -5.60 -0.59 0.04
N PRO A 105 -4.88 0.15 -0.85
CA PRO A 105 -4.71 1.59 -0.70
C PRO A 105 -6.03 2.38 -0.71
N TYR A 106 -7.01 1.96 -1.53
CA TYR A 106 -8.33 2.58 -1.55
C TYR A 106 -9.07 2.34 -0.23
N LEU A 107 -9.04 1.12 0.29
CA LEU A 107 -9.64 0.81 1.60
C LEU A 107 -9.00 1.62 2.73
N ALA A 108 -7.66 1.73 2.75
CA ALA A 108 -6.97 2.51 3.76
C ALA A 108 -7.39 3.99 3.72
N GLY A 109 -7.57 4.55 2.52
CA GLY A 109 -8.02 5.94 2.32
C GLY A 109 -9.53 6.16 2.37
N ALA A 110 -10.36 5.13 2.54
CA ALA A 110 -11.80 5.25 2.31
C ALA A 110 -12.49 6.22 3.28
N ASP A 111 -12.11 6.21 4.56
CA ASP A 111 -12.67 7.10 5.58
C ASP A 111 -12.28 8.55 5.33
N PHE A 112 -10.99 8.79 5.05
CA PHE A 112 -10.49 10.11 4.66
C PHE A 112 -11.22 10.65 3.42
N LEU A 113 -11.38 9.84 2.37
CA LEU A 113 -12.05 10.27 1.14
C LEU A 113 -13.53 10.58 1.37
N ARG A 114 -14.21 9.85 2.27
CA ARG A 114 -15.60 10.15 2.64
C ARG A 114 -15.69 11.46 3.44
N ALA A 115 -14.81 11.66 4.41
CA ALA A 115 -14.72 12.92 5.15
C ALA A 115 -14.42 14.11 4.23
N GLU A 116 -13.48 13.96 3.29
CA GLU A 116 -13.16 15.00 2.30
C GLU A 116 -14.38 15.34 1.43
N GLN A 117 -15.14 14.33 0.98
CA GLN A 117 -16.37 14.56 0.23
C GLN A 117 -17.45 15.28 1.06
N GLU A 118 -17.63 14.91 2.32
CA GLU A 118 -18.59 15.55 3.23
C GLU A 118 -18.21 16.99 3.55
N MET A 119 -16.92 17.25 3.82
CA MET A 119 -16.39 18.60 4.04
C MET A 119 -16.59 19.50 2.82
N ASN A 120 -16.30 18.99 1.62
CA ASN A 120 -16.41 19.76 0.37
C ASN A 120 -17.86 19.90 -0.14
N ALA A 121 -18.76 18.99 0.23
CA ALA A 121 -20.19 19.12 -0.07
C ALA A 121 -20.86 20.26 0.73
N GLY A 122 -20.25 20.66 1.85
CA GLY A 122 -20.75 21.67 2.78
C GLY A 122 -20.50 23.14 2.40
N ASP A 123 -19.80 23.41 1.29
CA ASP A 123 -19.48 24.78 0.81
C ASP A 123 -20.70 25.56 0.26
N SER A 124 -21.92 25.07 0.50
CA SER A 124 -23.16 25.78 0.15
C SER A 124 -23.52 26.91 1.12
N ASP A 125 -22.89 26.99 2.30
CA ASP A 125 -22.99 28.14 3.21
C ASP A 125 -21.85 29.14 2.95
N ALA A 126 -22.21 30.30 2.39
CA ALA A 126 -21.25 31.37 2.09
C ALA A 126 -20.46 31.84 3.32
N GLY A 127 -21.07 31.82 4.52
CA GLY A 127 -20.40 32.20 5.76
C GLY A 127 -19.31 31.20 6.16
N ARG A 128 -19.58 29.90 6.01
CA ARG A 128 -18.59 28.84 6.24
C ARG A 128 -17.40 28.94 5.29
N ALA A 129 -17.66 29.22 4.01
CA ALA A 129 -16.62 29.37 3.00
C ALA A 129 -15.73 30.60 3.28
N GLU A 130 -16.33 31.72 3.70
CA GLU A 130 -15.58 32.92 4.11
C GLU A 130 -14.70 32.65 5.34
N ALA A 131 -15.27 32.05 6.38
CA ALA A 131 -14.54 31.66 7.60
C ALA A 131 -13.39 30.69 7.28
N SER A 132 -13.64 29.65 6.48
CA SER A 132 -12.62 28.67 6.06
C SER A 132 -11.45 29.34 5.35
N ASN A 133 -11.73 30.24 4.40
CA ASN A 133 -10.69 30.99 3.70
C ASN A 133 -9.91 31.94 4.62
N ALA A 134 -10.59 32.59 5.57
CA ALA A 134 -9.95 33.46 6.55
C ALA A 134 -9.04 32.65 7.50
N CYS A 135 -9.53 31.54 8.03
CA CYS A 135 -8.79 30.65 8.93
C CYS A 135 -7.58 30.01 8.24
N ARG A 136 -7.71 29.50 7.00
CA ARG A 136 -6.58 28.93 6.25
C ARG A 136 -5.46 29.93 5.97
N LYS A 137 -5.79 31.22 5.77
CA LYS A 137 -4.78 32.27 5.57
C LYS A 137 -4.01 32.61 6.85
N GLN A 138 -4.60 32.36 8.02
CA GLN A 138 -3.97 32.60 9.32
C GLN A 138 -3.21 31.37 9.83
N ALA A 139 -3.61 30.18 9.40
CA ALA A 139 -2.93 28.94 9.74
C ALA A 139 -1.48 28.95 9.20
N PRO A 140 -0.51 28.47 9.98
CA PRO A 140 0.85 28.28 9.50
C PRO A 140 0.87 27.38 8.26
N ALA A 141 1.58 27.82 7.21
CA ALA A 141 1.81 26.96 6.05
C ALA A 141 2.87 25.92 6.41
N VAL A 142 2.56 24.64 6.20
CA VAL A 142 3.49 23.53 6.36
C VAL A 142 3.94 23.09 4.97
N GLY A 143 5.25 22.99 4.77
CA GLY A 143 5.80 22.64 3.46
C GLY A 143 5.75 21.13 3.19
N ASP A 144 5.65 20.73 1.92
CA ASP A 144 5.65 19.31 1.51
C ASP A 144 6.85 18.54 2.11
N LYS A 145 8.03 19.16 2.17
CA LYS A 145 9.23 18.55 2.76
C LYS A 145 9.11 18.26 4.25
N GLU A 146 8.36 19.07 4.99
CA GLU A 146 8.14 18.87 6.42
C GLU A 146 7.16 17.72 6.64
N ILE A 147 6.09 17.68 5.84
CA ILE A 147 5.15 16.55 5.80
C ILE A 147 5.86 15.25 5.44
N ASP A 148 6.68 15.26 4.40
CA ASP A 148 7.46 14.10 3.98
C ASP A 148 8.44 13.65 5.07
N ALA A 149 9.07 14.58 5.79
CA ALA A 149 9.97 14.23 6.90
C ALA A 149 9.25 13.59 8.09
N ILE A 150 7.96 13.88 8.29
CA ILE A 150 7.12 13.22 9.31
C ILE A 150 6.78 11.79 8.88
N ARG A 151 6.39 11.62 7.61
CA ARG A 151 6.03 10.31 7.03
C ARG A 151 7.22 9.40 6.79
N HIS A 152 8.38 10.00 6.51
CA HIS A 152 9.59 9.31 6.11
C HIS A 152 10.80 9.80 6.92
N PRO A 153 11.00 9.27 8.15
CA PRO A 153 12.13 9.65 8.97
C PRO A 153 13.46 9.48 8.24
N ARG A 154 14.39 10.39 8.49
CA ARG A 154 15.68 10.47 7.80
C ARG A 154 16.39 9.12 7.79
N GLY A 155 16.76 8.67 6.60
CA GLY A 155 17.47 7.40 6.39
C GLY A 155 16.57 6.24 5.95
N GLN A 156 15.25 6.35 6.08
CA GLN A 156 14.32 5.32 5.62
C GLN A 156 14.44 5.05 4.13
N GLU A 157 14.53 6.09 3.28
CA GLU A 157 14.69 5.92 1.83
C GLU A 157 15.95 5.14 1.45
N LYS A 158 17.06 5.38 2.18
CA LYS A 158 18.31 4.67 1.96
C LYS A 158 18.17 3.18 2.29
N LEU A 159 17.52 2.85 3.42
CA LEU A 159 17.23 1.45 3.76
C LEU A 159 16.24 0.81 2.79
N MET A 160 15.22 1.55 2.33
CA MET A 160 14.29 1.06 1.32
C MET A 160 15.00 0.73 0.00
N SER A 161 15.93 1.58 -0.46
CA SER A 161 16.72 1.27 -1.66
C SER A 161 17.57 0.01 -1.44
N ALA A 162 18.32 -0.05 -0.33
CA ALA A 162 19.15 -1.20 -0.02
C ALA A 162 18.33 -2.50 0.08
N TRP A 163 17.16 -2.43 0.72
CA TRP A 163 16.23 -3.55 0.87
C TRP A 163 15.75 -4.06 -0.48
N ARG A 164 15.28 -3.15 -1.35
CA ARG A 164 14.83 -3.47 -2.70
C ARG A 164 15.96 -4.12 -3.52
N ASP A 165 17.13 -3.51 -3.49
CA ASP A 165 18.25 -3.93 -4.34
C ASP A 165 18.79 -5.29 -3.86
N GLY A 166 18.93 -5.48 -2.55
CA GLY A 166 19.35 -6.75 -1.94
C GLY A 166 18.34 -7.88 -2.16
N LEU A 167 17.05 -7.61 -1.97
CA LEU A 167 16.00 -8.62 -2.20
C LEU A 167 15.95 -9.05 -3.67
N ARG A 168 16.01 -8.10 -4.61
CA ARG A 168 16.06 -8.40 -6.05
C ARG A 168 17.30 -9.22 -6.41
N ALA A 169 18.46 -8.87 -5.86
CA ALA A 169 19.70 -9.62 -6.07
C ALA A 169 19.57 -11.06 -5.56
N ALA A 170 19.02 -11.25 -4.36
CA ALA A 170 18.85 -12.56 -3.73
C ALA A 170 17.94 -13.51 -4.53
N THR A 171 17.01 -12.95 -5.32
CA THR A 171 16.05 -13.72 -6.12
C THR A 171 16.32 -13.66 -7.63
N SER A 172 17.44 -13.07 -8.07
CA SER A 172 17.70 -12.81 -9.49
C SER A 172 17.82 -14.07 -10.36
N GLU A 173 18.15 -15.22 -9.75
CA GLU A 173 18.32 -16.50 -10.46
C GLU A 173 17.01 -17.15 -10.93
N PHE A 174 15.85 -16.69 -10.42
CA PHE A 174 14.54 -17.31 -10.71
C PHE A 174 13.88 -16.79 -11.99
N GLY A 175 14.50 -15.83 -12.66
CA GLY A 175 14.05 -15.31 -13.94
C GLY A 175 14.13 -13.79 -14.01
N THR A 176 14.00 -13.28 -15.22
CA THR A 176 13.97 -11.85 -15.51
C THR A 176 12.55 -11.30 -15.44
N TYR A 177 12.43 -9.98 -15.45
CA TYR A 177 11.13 -9.32 -15.59
C TYR A 177 10.48 -9.63 -16.94
N ASP A 178 11.26 -9.79 -18.01
CA ASP A 178 10.77 -10.12 -19.35
C ASP A 178 10.17 -11.55 -19.40
N ASP A 179 10.77 -12.50 -18.67
CA ASP A 179 10.22 -13.86 -18.52
C ASP A 179 8.86 -13.82 -17.82
N TYR A 180 8.76 -13.02 -16.76
CA TYR A 180 7.51 -12.82 -16.04
C TYR A 180 6.43 -12.15 -16.91
N GLN A 181 6.79 -11.09 -17.65
CA GLN A 181 5.87 -10.43 -18.59
C GLN A 181 5.38 -11.40 -19.66
N THR A 182 6.29 -12.18 -20.24
CA THR A 182 5.95 -13.20 -21.25
C THR A 182 4.98 -14.21 -20.65
N CYS A 183 5.20 -14.66 -19.41
CA CYS A 183 4.25 -15.54 -18.75
C CYS A 183 2.86 -14.89 -18.60
N ILE A 184 2.80 -13.66 -18.09
CA ILE A 184 1.53 -12.93 -17.90
C ILE A 184 0.79 -12.76 -19.22
N ASP A 185 1.47 -12.35 -20.29
CA ASP A 185 0.87 -12.14 -21.60
C ASP A 185 0.33 -13.46 -22.20
N THR A 186 0.81 -14.62 -21.72
CA THR A 186 0.24 -15.94 -22.08
C THR A 186 -0.87 -16.42 -21.15
N GLN A 187 -1.05 -15.78 -19.99
CA GLN A 187 -2.22 -16.02 -19.14
C GLN A 187 -3.45 -15.35 -19.78
N ASP A 188 -4.63 -15.91 -19.53
CA ASP A 188 -5.90 -15.28 -19.90
C ASP A 188 -6.22 -14.16 -18.89
N VAL A 189 -5.42 -13.09 -18.93
CA VAL A 189 -5.55 -11.94 -18.04
C VAL A 189 -6.86 -11.21 -18.37
N PRO A 190 -7.68 -10.85 -17.35
CA PRO A 190 -8.95 -10.19 -17.56
C PRO A 190 -8.81 -8.93 -18.40
N ARG A 191 -9.70 -8.77 -19.38
CA ARG A 191 -9.88 -7.48 -20.03
C ARG A 191 -10.43 -6.50 -19.00
N VAL A 192 -9.91 -5.27 -19.05
CA VAL A 192 -10.44 -4.18 -18.24
C VAL A 192 -11.31 -3.35 -19.17
N GLY A 193 -12.62 -3.57 -19.10
CA GLY A 193 -13.56 -3.16 -20.15
C GLY A 193 -13.36 -3.96 -21.43
N ASP A 194 -13.28 -3.26 -22.57
CA ASP A 194 -13.07 -3.87 -23.89
C ASP A 194 -11.59 -3.97 -24.28
N GLU A 195 -10.65 -3.65 -23.40
CA GLU A 195 -9.23 -3.56 -23.75
C GLU A 195 -8.41 -4.70 -23.13
N PRO A 196 -7.50 -5.33 -23.90
CA PRO A 196 -6.52 -6.24 -23.33
C PRO A 196 -5.56 -5.45 -22.43
N VAL A 197 -5.09 -6.10 -21.39
CA VAL A 197 -4.16 -5.53 -20.41
C VAL A 197 -2.85 -6.29 -20.43
N THR A 198 -1.77 -5.59 -20.11
CA THR A 198 -0.42 -6.14 -19.93
C THR A 198 0.02 -5.87 -18.50
N ALA A 199 1.09 -6.52 -18.04
CA ALA A 199 1.66 -6.23 -16.72
C ALA A 199 2.02 -4.76 -16.51
N GLU A 200 2.45 -4.07 -17.56
CA GLU A 200 2.85 -2.67 -17.48
C GLU A 200 1.65 -1.72 -17.38
N ASN A 201 0.53 -2.06 -18.02
CA ASN A 201 -0.60 -1.16 -18.14
C ASN A 201 -1.77 -1.51 -17.20
N PHE A 202 -1.79 -2.71 -16.60
CA PHE A 202 -2.92 -3.19 -15.82
C PHE A 202 -3.31 -2.21 -14.71
N TYR A 203 -2.35 -1.73 -13.92
CA TYR A 203 -2.63 -0.76 -12.86
C TYR A 203 -3.27 0.52 -13.40
N TRP A 204 -2.68 1.14 -14.43
CA TRP A 204 -3.21 2.36 -15.03
C TRP A 204 -4.61 2.18 -15.62
N ARG A 205 -4.92 0.98 -16.13
CA ARG A 205 -6.23 0.62 -16.65
C ARG A 205 -7.24 0.41 -15.52
N LEU A 206 -6.86 -0.38 -14.51
CA LEU A 206 -7.69 -0.65 -13.33
C LEU A 206 -8.07 0.64 -12.60
N ARG A 207 -7.17 1.63 -12.54
CA ARG A 207 -7.46 2.96 -11.98
C ARG A 207 -8.61 3.71 -12.65
N ARG A 208 -8.95 3.41 -13.92
CA ARG A 208 -10.12 4.02 -14.58
C ARG A 208 -11.44 3.50 -14.04
N TYR A 209 -11.40 2.33 -13.41
CA TYR A 209 -12.49 1.66 -12.71
C TYR A 209 -12.38 1.86 -11.20
N ALA A 210 -11.51 2.77 -10.76
CA ALA A 210 -11.30 3.02 -9.35
C ALA A 210 -12.62 3.40 -8.68
N PRO A 211 -12.99 2.73 -7.58
CA PRO A 211 -14.21 3.00 -6.84
C PRO A 211 -14.14 4.39 -6.22
N THR A 212 -15.29 5.06 -6.11
CA THR A 212 -15.40 6.27 -5.31
C THR A 212 -15.47 5.93 -3.82
N ALA A 213 -15.34 6.94 -2.95
CA ALA A 213 -15.48 6.75 -1.51
C ALA A 213 -16.83 6.13 -1.10
N ALA A 214 -17.89 6.44 -1.85
CA ALA A 214 -19.24 5.90 -1.65
C ALA A 214 -19.39 4.44 -2.11
N ASP A 215 -18.54 3.97 -3.03
CA ASP A 215 -18.55 2.59 -3.51
C ASP A 215 -17.87 1.64 -2.53
N MET A 216 -16.91 2.14 -1.76
CA MET A 216 -16.12 1.32 -0.84
C MET A 216 -16.90 0.87 0.40
N PRO A 217 -16.47 -0.23 1.04
CA PRO A 217 -17.02 -0.67 2.30
C PRO A 217 -17.07 0.43 3.37
N SER A 218 -18.13 0.39 4.16
CA SER A 218 -18.37 1.27 5.32
C SER A 218 -19.18 0.54 6.38
N HIS A 219 -19.37 1.15 7.56
CA HIS A 219 -20.24 0.59 8.60
C HIS A 219 -21.70 0.37 8.14
N LYS A 220 -22.20 1.19 7.20
CA LYS A 220 -23.56 1.06 6.64
C LYS A 220 -23.62 0.08 5.47
N SER A 221 -22.50 -0.12 4.76
CA SER A 221 -22.37 -1.04 3.64
C SER A 221 -21.08 -1.84 3.78
N PRO A 222 -21.06 -2.90 4.62
CA PRO A 222 -19.82 -3.61 4.96
C PRO A 222 -19.19 -4.35 3.77
N HIS A 223 -19.93 -4.52 2.68
CA HIS A 223 -19.45 -5.18 1.46
C HIS A 223 -19.18 -4.19 0.31
N GLY A 224 -19.41 -2.89 0.50
CA GLY A 224 -19.33 -1.91 -0.59
C GLY A 224 -20.43 -2.06 -1.64
N SER A 225 -20.29 -1.34 -2.76
CA SER A 225 -21.21 -1.36 -3.91
C SER A 225 -20.86 -2.46 -4.91
N SER A 226 -21.68 -2.64 -5.95
CA SER A 226 -21.35 -3.52 -7.08
C SER A 226 -20.09 -3.07 -7.82
N THR A 227 -19.82 -1.77 -7.89
CA THR A 227 -18.60 -1.23 -8.50
C THR A 227 -17.36 -1.62 -7.71
N TRP A 228 -17.45 -1.64 -6.38
CA TRP A 228 -16.38 -2.17 -5.53
C TRP A 228 -16.15 -3.67 -5.77
N GLN A 229 -17.21 -4.45 -5.89
CA GLN A 229 -17.08 -5.89 -6.17
C GLN A 229 -16.47 -6.15 -7.56
N GLU A 230 -16.89 -5.41 -8.59
CA GLU A 230 -16.29 -5.51 -9.94
C GLU A 230 -14.79 -5.18 -9.92
N PHE A 231 -14.38 -4.16 -9.16
CA PHE A 231 -12.97 -3.83 -8.95
C PHE A 231 -12.20 -4.98 -8.30
N LEU A 232 -12.76 -5.59 -7.24
CA LEU A 232 -12.16 -6.74 -6.55
C LEU A 232 -12.07 -7.97 -7.45
N ASP A 233 -13.03 -8.19 -8.33
CA ASP A 233 -13.05 -9.30 -9.29
C ASP A 233 -11.95 -9.15 -10.34
N LEU A 234 -11.77 -7.94 -10.89
CA LEU A 234 -10.68 -7.63 -11.82
C LEU A 234 -9.31 -7.82 -11.15
N GLU A 235 -9.14 -7.33 -9.92
CA GLU A 235 -7.92 -7.54 -9.14
C GLU A 235 -7.69 -9.04 -8.88
N SER A 236 -8.72 -9.80 -8.50
CA SER A 236 -8.56 -11.23 -8.16
C SER A 236 -8.16 -12.07 -9.39
N GLN A 237 -8.70 -11.75 -10.56
CA GLN A 237 -8.33 -12.39 -11.82
C GLN A 237 -6.87 -12.07 -12.20
N TRP A 238 -6.45 -10.81 -12.06
CA TRP A 238 -5.04 -10.42 -12.24
C TRP A 238 -4.11 -11.16 -11.26
N LEU A 239 -4.46 -11.20 -9.98
CA LEU A 239 -3.66 -11.86 -8.95
C LEU A 239 -3.57 -13.38 -9.19
N SER A 240 -4.61 -13.98 -9.76
CA SER A 240 -4.58 -15.39 -10.16
C SER A 240 -3.57 -15.64 -11.29
N ALA A 241 -3.51 -14.75 -12.28
CA ALA A 241 -2.51 -14.80 -13.35
C ALA A 241 -1.09 -14.54 -12.84
N ASP A 242 -0.90 -13.54 -11.97
CA ASP A 242 0.36 -13.26 -11.26
C ASP A 242 0.85 -14.51 -10.53
N TRP A 243 -0.01 -15.14 -9.73
CA TRP A 243 0.35 -16.32 -8.96
C TRP A 243 0.71 -17.49 -9.86
N ALA A 244 -0.07 -17.76 -10.92
CA ALA A 244 0.22 -18.83 -11.88
C ALA A 244 1.62 -18.71 -12.49
N CYS A 245 2.11 -17.49 -12.70
CA CYS A 245 3.42 -17.24 -13.29
C CYS A 245 4.61 -17.44 -12.36
N ARG A 246 4.40 -17.47 -11.04
CA ARG A 246 5.47 -17.57 -10.05
C ARG A 246 5.31 -18.72 -9.05
N ALA A 247 4.18 -19.42 -9.06
CA ALA A 247 3.91 -20.50 -8.13
C ALA A 247 5.03 -21.56 -8.10
N ASP A 248 5.56 -21.92 -9.27
CA ASP A 248 6.59 -22.96 -9.41
C ASP A 248 7.97 -22.51 -8.86
N THR A 249 8.23 -21.21 -8.81
CA THR A 249 9.51 -20.65 -8.34
C THR A 249 9.43 -20.07 -6.93
N TYR A 250 8.22 -19.82 -6.42
CA TYR A 250 7.97 -19.10 -5.17
C TYR A 250 8.72 -19.70 -3.97
N GLU A 251 8.56 -21.00 -3.72
CA GLU A 251 9.20 -21.66 -2.57
C GLU A 251 10.74 -21.63 -2.67
N ALA A 252 11.27 -21.77 -3.88
CA ALA A 252 12.70 -21.69 -4.12
C ALA A 252 13.22 -20.25 -3.91
N ALA A 253 12.49 -19.24 -4.39
CA ALA A 253 12.80 -17.83 -4.16
C ALA A 253 12.76 -17.46 -2.67
N MET A 254 11.69 -17.87 -1.97
CA MET A 254 11.55 -17.67 -0.54
C MET A 254 12.70 -18.31 0.25
N SER A 255 13.26 -19.43 -0.21
CA SER A 255 14.42 -20.07 0.44
C SER A 255 15.70 -19.23 0.44
N ARG A 256 15.80 -18.21 -0.42
CA ARG A 256 16.96 -17.28 -0.49
C ARG A 256 16.83 -16.11 0.48
N VAL A 257 15.62 -15.75 0.87
CA VAL A 257 15.33 -14.57 1.69
C VAL A 257 16.05 -14.61 3.05
N PRO A 258 16.13 -15.72 3.81
CA PRO A 258 16.76 -15.71 5.14
C PRO A 258 18.20 -15.19 5.15
N ALA A 259 19.03 -15.61 4.19
CA ALA A 259 20.41 -15.14 4.09
C ALA A 259 20.49 -13.62 3.85
N PHE A 260 19.61 -13.10 2.99
CA PHE A 260 19.47 -11.66 2.77
C PHE A 260 19.03 -10.93 4.05
N LEU A 261 18.06 -11.46 4.80
CA LEU A 261 17.58 -10.83 6.04
C LEU A 261 18.71 -10.72 7.08
N ASP A 262 19.50 -11.78 7.25
CA ASP A 262 20.62 -11.81 8.21
C ASP A 262 21.72 -10.80 7.84
N GLU A 263 22.08 -10.74 6.55
CA GLU A 263 23.05 -9.78 6.02
C GLU A 263 22.54 -8.35 6.18
N PHE A 264 21.31 -8.07 5.74
CA PHE A 264 20.70 -6.74 5.83
C PHE A 264 20.62 -6.24 7.28
N ALA A 265 20.17 -7.10 8.21
CA ALA A 265 20.08 -6.76 9.63
C ALA A 265 21.45 -6.42 10.22
N THR A 266 22.49 -7.14 9.81
CA THR A 266 23.86 -6.92 10.28
C THR A 266 24.46 -5.64 9.72
N GLU A 267 24.37 -5.43 8.41
CA GLU A 267 24.97 -4.28 7.72
C GLU A 267 24.32 -2.94 8.10
N HIS A 268 23.02 -2.97 8.40
CA HIS A 268 22.22 -1.78 8.65
C HIS A 268 21.78 -1.59 10.11
N ALA A 269 22.36 -2.35 11.06
CA ALA A 269 21.94 -2.38 12.46
C ALA A 269 21.78 -0.98 13.09
N ASP A 270 22.77 -0.09 12.94
CA ASP A 270 22.73 1.27 13.49
C ASP A 270 21.63 2.13 12.87
N GLN A 271 21.39 1.97 11.56
CA GLN A 271 20.35 2.73 10.84
C GLN A 271 18.96 2.25 11.25
N ILE A 272 18.78 0.94 11.41
CA ILE A 272 17.55 0.34 11.93
C ILE A 272 17.25 0.87 13.32
N ALA A 273 18.23 0.85 14.23
CA ALA A 273 18.07 1.37 15.60
C ALA A 273 17.71 2.86 15.62
N GLY A 274 18.33 3.68 14.76
CA GLY A 274 18.00 5.11 14.63
C GLY A 274 16.55 5.35 14.17
N LEU A 275 16.07 4.56 13.21
CA LEU A 275 14.69 4.66 12.73
C LEU A 275 13.68 4.16 13.76
N GLN A 276 13.98 3.08 14.49
CA GLN A 276 13.15 2.63 15.62
C GLN A 276 12.95 3.74 16.67
N ALA A 277 14.03 4.45 17.02
CA ALA A 277 13.95 5.57 17.95
C ALA A 277 13.12 6.74 17.38
N SER A 278 13.23 6.99 16.07
CA SER A 278 12.47 8.01 15.37
C SER A 278 10.97 7.71 15.39
N TRP A 279 10.58 6.47 15.07
CA TRP A 279 9.18 6.03 15.14
C TRP A 279 8.61 6.08 16.56
N HIS A 280 9.41 5.73 17.56
CA HIS A 280 9.00 5.89 18.95
C HIS A 280 8.73 7.37 19.29
N ASP A 281 9.53 8.30 18.80
CA ASP A 281 9.29 9.73 18.98
C ASP A 281 8.02 10.21 18.26
N THR A 282 7.81 9.77 17.02
CA THR A 282 6.58 10.01 16.25
C THR A 282 5.33 9.57 17.04
N ARG A 283 5.33 8.35 17.59
CA ARG A 283 4.21 7.87 18.43
C ARG A 283 3.98 8.75 19.67
N ARG A 284 5.05 9.17 20.35
CA ARG A 284 4.91 10.07 21.53
C ARG A 284 4.39 11.45 21.16
N LYS A 285 4.74 11.98 19.99
CA LYS A 285 4.25 13.27 19.49
C LYS A 285 2.77 13.16 19.15
N ALA A 286 2.38 12.16 18.36
CA ALA A 286 0.99 11.91 18.00
C ALA A 286 0.07 11.78 19.23
N ALA A 287 0.52 11.04 20.26
CA ALA A 287 -0.24 10.86 21.50
C ALA A 287 -0.48 12.13 22.33
N LYS A 288 0.13 13.27 21.98
CA LYS A 288 -0.12 14.57 22.62
C LYS A 288 -1.13 15.43 21.85
N LEU A 289 -1.47 15.02 20.63
CA LEU A 289 -2.38 15.73 19.74
C LEU A 289 -3.82 15.21 19.83
N ILE A 290 -3.99 13.98 20.33
CA ILE A 290 -5.28 13.32 20.59
C ILE A 290 -5.54 13.25 22.10
#